data_AF-A0A396QTB5-F1
#
_entry.id   AF-A0A396QTB5-F1
#
_cell.length_a   1.000
_cell.length_b   1.000
_cell.length_c   1.000
_cell.angle_alpha   90.00
_cell.angle_beta   90.00
_cell.angle_gamma   90.00
#
_symmetry.space_group_name_H-M   'P 1'
#
loop_
_entity.id
_entity.type
_entity.pdbx_description
1 polymer ?
#
loop_
_entity_poly.entity_id
_entity_poly.type
_entity_poly.pdbx_seq_one_letter_code
_entity_poly.pdbx_strand_id
1 'polypeptide(L)'
;MTDLGWLKNPKLKKGVVGSYMVSLMFAIRLVTASASAASGAEVIQQGLDGLLSIVTALISSIGTIILLWGLFEWGLSLQGQDGFTQSTAFKRIGGGIVMILAPQLLNIFLIQP
;
A
#
# COMPACT_ATOMS: atom_id res chain seq x y z
N MET A 1 -0.80 23.45 47.90
CA MET A 1 0.52 23.02 47.39
C MET A 1 1.19 24.17 46.64
N THR A 2 1.37 25.32 47.28
CA THR A 2 1.73 26.57 46.59
C THR A 2 2.80 27.39 47.30
N ASP A 3 3.53 26.79 48.25
CA ASP A 3 4.75 27.42 48.75
C ASP A 3 5.95 26.89 47.95
N LEU A 4 6.30 27.63 46.89
CA LEU A 4 7.54 27.43 46.12
C LEU A 4 8.78 27.90 46.91
N GLY A 5 8.84 27.62 48.22
CA GLY A 5 9.92 28.04 49.12
C GLY A 5 11.32 27.60 48.68
N TRP A 6 11.42 26.56 47.84
CA TRP A 6 12.66 26.12 47.22
C TRP A 6 13.22 27.10 46.17
N LEU A 7 12.40 28.01 45.61
CA LEU A 7 12.85 29.07 44.69
C LEU A 7 13.69 30.14 45.38
N LYS A 8 13.57 30.28 46.71
CA LYS A 8 14.39 31.21 47.50
C LYS A 8 15.86 30.76 47.57
N ASN A 9 16.13 29.48 47.34
CA ASN A 9 17.48 28.93 47.35
C ASN A 9 18.04 28.87 45.90
N PRO A 10 19.01 29.72 45.54
CA PRO A 10 19.43 29.91 44.15
C PRO A 10 20.08 28.66 43.53
N LYS A 11 20.65 27.77 44.35
CA LYS A 11 21.22 26.50 43.89
C LYS A 11 20.11 25.49 43.53
N LEU A 12 19.08 25.37 44.37
CA LEU A 12 17.94 24.48 44.14
C LEU A 12 17.09 24.96 42.95
N LYS A 13 16.89 26.27 42.80
CA LYS A 13 16.19 26.86 41.65
C LYS A 13 16.86 26.50 40.31
N LYS A 14 18.19 26.58 40.23
CA LYS A 14 18.96 26.21 39.04
C LYS A 14 18.87 24.70 38.74
N GLY A 15 18.96 23.86 39.77
CA GLY A 15 18.86 22.40 39.62
C GLY A 15 17.47 21.94 39.15
N VAL A 16 16.41 22.48 39.74
CA VAL A 16 15.03 22.15 39.37
C VAL A 16 14.71 22.66 37.96
N VAL A 17 15.11 23.88 37.60
CA VAL A 17 14.97 24.40 36.23
C VAL A 17 15.75 23.53 35.24
N GLY A 18 16.98 23.14 35.57
CA GLY A 18 17.77 22.20 34.75
C GLY A 18 17.06 20.86 34.55
N SER A 19 16.46 20.30 35.60
CA SER A 19 15.68 19.06 35.52
C SER A 19 14.45 19.19 34.62
N TYR A 20 13.71 20.30 34.71
CA TYR A 20 12.57 20.56 33.81
C TYR A 20 13.02 20.72 32.35
N MET A 21 14.13 21.40 32.10
CA MET A 21 14.68 21.55 30.74
C MET A 21 15.09 20.20 30.15
N VAL A 22 15.76 19.34 30.93
CA VAL A 22 16.15 17.98 30.46
C VAL A 22 14.91 17.12 30.17
N SER A 23 13.89 17.16 31.03
CA SER A 23 12.64 16.44 30.80
C SER A 23 11.91 16.92 29.54
N LEU A 24 11.92 18.23 29.27
CA LEU A 24 11.32 18.80 28.06
C LEU A 24 12.09 18.37 26.81
N MET A 25 13.43 18.37 26.85
CA MET A 25 14.25 17.89 25.75
C MET A 25 14.02 16.40 25.45
N PHE A 26 13.86 15.57 26.49
CA PHE A 26 13.55 14.15 26.32
C PHE A 26 12.16 13.94 25.68
N ALA A 27 11.15 14.68 26.13
CA ALA A 27 9.80 14.63 25.56
C ALA A 27 9.79 15.04 24.07
N ILE A 28 10.50 16.12 23.71
CA ILE A 28 10.66 16.55 22.32
C ILE A 28 11.33 15.45 21.49
N ARG A 29 12.38 14.81 22.00
CA ARG A 29 13.06 13.72 21.30
C ARG A 29 12.14 12.53 21.05
N LEU A 30 11.32 12.14 22.03
CA LEU A 30 10.35 11.06 21.88
C LEU A 30 9.32 11.37 20.78
N VAL A 31 8.76 12.59 20.78
CA VAL A 31 7.79 13.03 19.76
C VAL A 31 8.43 13.06 18.36
N THR A 32 9.66 13.58 18.24
CA THR A 32 10.37 13.60 16.94
C THR A 32 10.72 12.19 16.44
N ALA A 33 11.03 11.26 17.35
CA ALA A 33 11.31 9.87 16.99
C ALA A 33 10.04 9.16 16.48
N SER A 34 8.89 9.36 17.12
CA SER A 34 7.61 8.82 16.63
C SER A 34 7.20 9.42 15.29
N ALA A 35 7.41 10.73 15.08
CA ALA A 35 7.12 11.38 13.81
C ALA A 35 8.02 10.85 12.67
N SER A 36 9.29 10.59 12.98
CA SER A 36 10.24 10.01 12.02
C SER A 36 9.86 8.57 11.66
N ALA A 37 9.41 7.77 12.63
CA ALA A 37 8.92 6.42 12.38
C ALA A 37 7.65 6.39 11.51
N ALA A 38 6.70 7.31 11.75
CA ALA A 38 5.52 7.47 10.92
C ALA A 38 5.88 7.83 9.47
N SER A 39 6.78 8.81 9.28
CA SER A 39 7.24 9.21 7.95
C SER A 39 7.97 8.08 7.21
N GLY A 40 8.72 7.23 7.93
CA GLY A 40 9.38 6.06 7.36
C GLY A 40 8.38 5.02 6.88
N ALA A 41 7.31 4.77 7.65
CA ALA A 41 6.24 3.86 7.27
C ALA A 41 5.49 4.33 6.01
N GLU A 42 5.18 5.63 5.93
CA GLU A 42 4.52 6.24 4.76
C GLU A 42 5.35 6.10 3.49
N VAL A 43 6.67 6.33 3.56
CA VAL A 43 7.58 6.18 2.40
C VAL A 43 7.62 4.74 1.92
N ILE A 44 7.66 3.77 2.83
CA ILE A 44 7.69 2.34 2.46
C ILE A 44 6.34 1.93 1.83
N GLN A 45 5.22 2.38 2.40
CA GLN A 45 3.89 2.09 1.89
C GLN A 45 3.71 2.66 0.47
N GLN A 46 4.10 3.92 0.26
CA GLN A 46 4.07 4.54 -1.08
C GLN A 46 4.91 3.76 -2.11
N GLY A 47 6.09 3.27 -1.72
CA GLY A 47 6.91 2.42 -2.58
C GLY A 47 6.25 1.09 -2.95
N LEU A 48 5.60 0.44 -1.99
CA LEU A 48 4.87 -0.82 -2.20
C LEU A 48 3.63 -0.61 -3.07
N ASP A 49 2.86 0.46 -2.85
CA ASP A 49 1.69 0.79 -3.67
C ASP A 49 2.07 1.05 -5.13
N GLY A 50 3.20 1.74 -5.36
CA GLY A 50 3.75 1.93 -6.71
C GLY A 50 4.11 0.61 -7.40
N LEU A 51 4.75 -0.32 -6.68
CA LEU A 51 5.07 -1.65 -7.20
C LEU A 51 3.80 -2.45 -7.53
N LEU A 52 2.81 -2.46 -6.63
CA LEU A 52 1.54 -3.16 -6.83
C LEU A 52 0.78 -2.59 -8.03
N SER A 53 0.81 -1.27 -8.24
CA SER A 53 0.22 -0.62 -9.40
C SER A 53 0.86 -1.10 -10.71
N ILE A 54 2.19 -1.19 -10.76
CA ILE A 54 2.92 -1.69 -11.92
C ILE A 54 2.56 -3.16 -12.20
N VAL A 55 2.58 -4.01 -11.18
CA VAL A 55 2.22 -5.44 -11.32
C VAL A 55 0.77 -5.60 -11.79
N THR A 56 -0.14 -4.80 -11.23
CA THR A 56 -1.56 -4.78 -11.62
C THR A 56 -1.72 -4.41 -13.09
N ALA A 57 -1.03 -3.36 -13.54
CA ALA A 57 -1.06 -2.92 -14.93
C ALA A 57 -0.50 -3.99 -15.89
N LEU A 58 0.58 -4.68 -15.49
CA LEU A 58 1.16 -5.77 -16.29
C LEU A 58 0.21 -6.96 -16.41
N ILE A 59 -0.37 -7.43 -15.31
CA ILE A 59 -1.31 -8.57 -15.33
C ILE A 59 -2.53 -8.24 -16.18
N SER A 60 -3.08 -7.02 -16.07
CA SER A 60 -4.20 -6.57 -16.90
C SER A 60 -3.82 -6.51 -18.40
N SER A 61 -2.60 -6.08 -18.71
CA SER A 61 -2.10 -6.03 -20.10
C SER A 61 -1.95 -7.43 -20.70
N ILE A 62 -1.40 -8.38 -19.92
CA ILE A 62 -1.29 -9.79 -20.32
C ILE A 62 -2.68 -10.42 -20.48
N GLY A 63 -3.61 -10.14 -19.56
CA GLY A 63 -4.99 -10.60 -19.65
C GLY A 63 -5.68 -10.14 -20.93
N THR A 64 -5.40 -8.90 -21.37
CA THR A 64 -5.91 -8.35 -22.63
C THR A 64 -5.36 -9.11 -23.85
N ILE A 65 -4.07 -9.45 -23.84
CA ILE A 65 -3.46 -10.24 -24.92
C ILE A 65 -4.08 -11.64 -25.00
N ILE A 66 -4.26 -12.29 -23.85
CA ILE A 66 -4.85 -13.64 -23.80
C ILE A 66 -6.34 -13.62 -24.21
N LEU A 67 -7.07 -12.56 -23.83
CA LEU A 67 -8.44 -12.35 -24.28
C LEU A 67 -8.52 -12.21 -25.79
N LEU A 68 -7.67 -11.35 -26.38
CA LEU A 68 -7.61 -11.18 -27.84
C LEU A 68 -7.27 -12.50 -28.54
N TRP A 69 -6.31 -13.25 -28.01
CA TRP A 69 -5.96 -14.57 -28.52
C TRP A 69 -7.16 -15.53 -28.47
N GLY A 70 -7.87 -15.60 -27.34
CA GLY A 70 -9.08 -16.41 -27.20
C GLY A 70 -10.18 -16.01 -28.19
N LEU A 71 -10.31 -14.71 -28.47
CA LEU A 71 -11.27 -14.19 -29.45
C LEU A 71 -10.89 -14.58 -30.89
N PHE A 72 -9.60 -14.56 -31.22
CA PHE A 72 -9.11 -15.03 -32.51
C PHE A 72 -9.31 -16.54 -32.70
N GLU A 73 -8.93 -17.35 -31.71
CA GLU A 73 -9.18 -18.80 -31.74
C GLU A 73 -10.68 -19.10 -31.86
N TRP A 74 -11.52 -18.35 -31.15
CA TRP A 74 -12.96 -18.52 -31.19
C TRP A 74 -13.52 -18.18 -32.58
N GLY A 75 -13.14 -17.04 -33.17
CA GLY A 75 -13.56 -16.67 -34.53
C GLY A 75 -13.13 -17.70 -35.60
N LEU A 76 -11.91 -18.22 -35.52
CA LEU A 76 -11.44 -19.29 -36.41
C LEU A 76 -12.23 -20.59 -36.21
N SER A 77 -12.54 -20.95 -34.97
CA SER A 77 -13.28 -22.17 -34.64
C SER A 77 -14.74 -22.17 -35.11
N LEU A 78 -15.30 -21.01 -35.46
CA LEU A 78 -16.64 -20.91 -36.06
C LEU A 78 -16.68 -21.33 -37.54
N GLN A 79 -15.53 -21.48 -38.19
CA GLN A 79 -15.43 -21.99 -39.56
C GLN A 79 -15.51 -23.53 -39.64
N GLY A 80 -15.37 -24.21 -38.51
CA GLY A 80 -15.56 -25.66 -38.38
C GLY A 80 -16.78 -26.01 -37.52
N GLN A 81 -17.21 -27.28 -37.55
CA GLN A 81 -18.33 -27.77 -36.71
C GLN A 81 -17.89 -28.40 -35.39
N ASP A 82 -16.59 -28.42 -35.08
CA ASP A 82 -16.07 -29.05 -33.88
C ASP A 82 -16.28 -28.17 -32.64
N GLY A 83 -17.36 -28.45 -31.90
CA GLY A 83 -17.70 -27.74 -30.66
C GLY A 83 -16.62 -27.83 -29.56
N PHE A 84 -15.73 -28.83 -29.62
CA PHE A 84 -14.61 -28.95 -28.70
C PHE A 84 -13.63 -27.77 -28.82
N THR A 85 -13.30 -27.37 -30.05
CA THR A 85 -12.39 -26.25 -30.33
C THR A 85 -13.03 -24.92 -29.91
N GLN A 86 -14.33 -24.75 -30.20
CA GLN A 86 -15.08 -23.57 -29.76
C GLN A 86 -15.12 -23.45 -28.23
N SER A 87 -15.39 -24.55 -27.52
CA SER A 87 -15.45 -24.56 -26.06
C SER A 87 -14.11 -24.23 -25.39
N THR A 88 -13.00 -24.66 -26.01
CA THR A 88 -11.65 -24.40 -25.52
C THR A 88 -11.26 -22.93 -25.73
N ALA A 89 -11.59 -22.37 -26.89
CA ALA A 89 -11.40 -20.94 -27.15
C ALA A 89 -12.22 -20.08 -26.18
N PHE A 90 -13.48 -20.46 -25.92
CA PHE A 90 -14.34 -19.76 -24.97
C PHE A 90 -13.79 -19.77 -23.53
N LYS A 91 -13.21 -20.89 -23.07
CA LYS A 91 -12.53 -20.95 -21.78
C LYS A 91 -11.36 -19.96 -21.70
N ARG A 92 -10.62 -19.80 -22.80
CA ARG A 92 -9.50 -18.84 -22.86
C ARG A 92 -9.99 -17.39 -22.82
N ILE A 93 -11.11 -17.07 -23.48
CA ILE A 93 -11.78 -15.77 -23.36
C ILE A 93 -12.15 -15.50 -21.90
N GLY A 94 -12.81 -16.46 -21.24
CA GLY A 94 -13.17 -16.34 -19.82
C GLY A 94 -11.95 -16.13 -18.93
N GLY A 95 -10.87 -16.88 -19.14
CA GLY A 95 -9.60 -16.69 -18.43
C GLY A 95 -8.98 -15.31 -18.65
N GLY A 96 -9.01 -14.80 -19.89
CA GLY A 96 -8.56 -13.45 -20.24
C GLY A 96 -9.31 -12.36 -19.47
N ILE A 97 -10.64 -12.46 -19.42
CA ILE A 97 -11.49 -11.52 -18.66
C ILE A 97 -11.14 -11.56 -17.17
N VAL A 98 -11.01 -12.76 -16.59
CA VAL A 98 -10.65 -12.90 -15.17
C VAL A 98 -9.27 -12.30 -14.88
N MET A 99 -8.29 -12.48 -15.77
CA MET A 99 -6.96 -11.89 -15.60
C MET A 99 -6.96 -10.36 -15.73
N ILE A 100 -7.85 -9.79 -16.52
CA ILE A 100 -8.04 -8.34 -16.56
C ILE A 100 -8.65 -7.86 -15.24
N LEU A 101 -9.69 -8.54 -14.74
CA LEU A 101 -10.47 -8.06 -13.60
C LEU A 101 -9.81 -8.33 -12.23
N ALA A 102 -9.10 -9.45 -12.08
CA ALA A 102 -8.54 -9.87 -10.78
C ALA A 102 -7.65 -8.81 -10.10
N PRO A 103 -6.74 -8.11 -10.81
CA PRO A 103 -5.93 -7.05 -10.21
C PRO A 103 -6.75 -5.83 -9.75
N GLN A 104 -7.85 -5.51 -10.42
CA GLN A 104 -8.74 -4.41 -10.02
C GLN A 104 -9.48 -4.73 -8.72
N LEU A 105 -9.87 -5.99 -8.53
CA LEU A 105 -10.47 -6.45 -7.27
C LEU A 105 -9.46 -6.37 -6.12
N LEU A 106 -8.19 -6.71 -6.34
CA LEU A 106 -7.14 -6.57 -5.33
C LEU A 106 -7.02 -5.12 -4.84
N ASN A 107 -7.02 -4.15 -5.77
CA ASN A 107 -6.93 -2.73 -5.42
C ASN A 107 -8.15 -2.23 -4.64
N ILE A 108 -9.34 -2.74 -4.95
CA ILE A 108 -10.58 -2.39 -4.26
C ILE A 108 -10.65 -2.99 -2.84
N PHE A 109 -10.13 -4.20 -2.63
CA PHE A 109 -10.29 -4.89 -1.33
C PHE A 109 -9.11 -4.76 -0.37
N LEU A 110 -7.89 -4.54 -0.86
CA LEU A 110 -6.67 -4.55 -0.03
C LEU A 110 -5.95 -3.21 0.07
N ILE A 111 -6.20 -2.26 -0.85
CA ILE A 111 -5.40 -1.02 -0.99
C ILE A 111 -6.23 0.24 -0.64
N GLN A 112 -7.52 0.09 -0.32
CA GLN A 112 -8.31 1.22 0.20
C GLN A 112 -7.88 1.57 1.64
N PRO A 113 -7.83 2.86 2.01
CA PRO A 113 -7.72 3.27 3.42
C PRO A 113 -8.96 2.90 4.24
#